data_AF-A0A7J3B8Q9-F1
#
_entry.id   AF-A0A7J3B8Q9-F1
#
_cell.length_a   1.000
_cell.length_b   1.000
_cell.length_c   1.000
_cell.angle_alpha   90.00
_cell.angle_beta   90.00
_cell.angle_gamma   90.00
#
_symmetry.space_group_name_H-M   'P 1'
#
loop_
_entity.id
_entity.type
_entity.pdbx_description
1 polymer ?
#
loop_
_entity_poly.entity_id
_entity_poly.type
_entity_poly.pdbx_seq_one_letter_code
_entity_poly.pdbx_strand_id
1 'polypeptide(L)'
;MKKAELEALVDKALNDHPEIFPGSPQIAELLKEYGVSISAETIRNNLELPAVQLKWITSCPEKVFLENFSRKIFSGLDEKSREAAKERFRKIIENKLNEHPEIFPSSPQIAELLKEYGISISAMTICNNLELPAVQLKWITSCPEKVFLENFSRKTFNKLDEKCREAAKERFRKIVENKLNEHPEIFPSSPQIAELLKEYGVSISA
;
A
#
# COMPACT_ATOMS: atom_id res chain seq x y z
N MET A 1 34.59 23.06 -5.79
CA MET A 1 33.77 22.52 -4.68
C MET A 1 34.17 21.08 -4.45
N LYS A 2 34.44 20.69 -3.20
CA LYS A 2 34.79 19.32 -2.82
C LYS A 2 33.53 18.45 -2.80
N LYS A 3 33.67 17.12 -2.98
CA LYS A 3 32.54 16.16 -2.95
C LYS A 3 31.65 16.33 -1.71
N ALA A 4 32.26 16.39 -0.53
CA ALA A 4 31.55 16.56 0.74
C ALA A 4 30.79 17.91 0.85
N GLU A 5 31.33 18.99 0.27
CA GLU A 5 30.64 20.29 0.22
C GLU A 5 29.40 20.23 -0.68
N LEU A 6 29.52 19.54 -1.82
CA LEU A 6 28.39 19.32 -2.72
C LEU A 6 27.32 18.45 -2.07
N GLU A 7 27.71 17.35 -1.42
CA GLU A 7 26.79 16.46 -0.70
C GLU A 7 26.03 17.20 0.40
N ALA A 8 26.73 17.98 1.23
CA ALA A 8 26.10 18.77 2.28
C ALA A 8 25.12 19.82 1.74
N LEU A 9 25.48 20.47 0.62
CA LEU A 9 24.62 21.45 -0.02
C LEU A 9 23.38 20.80 -0.65
N VAL A 10 23.53 19.65 -1.30
CA VAL A 10 22.42 18.88 -1.86
C VAL A 10 21.49 18.39 -0.76
N ASP A 11 22.04 17.87 0.35
CA ASP A 11 21.25 17.46 1.51
C ASP A 11 20.45 18.61 2.09
N LYS A 12 21.06 19.80 2.24
CA LYS A 12 20.35 21.00 2.67
C LYS A 12 19.22 21.35 1.70
N ALA A 13 19.53 21.44 0.41
CA ALA A 13 18.56 21.84 -0.59
C ALA A 13 17.37 20.88 -0.68
N LEU A 14 17.60 19.56 -0.59
CA LEU A 14 16.53 18.56 -0.59
C LEU A 14 15.72 18.56 0.72
N ASN A 15 16.31 18.96 1.85
CA ASN A 15 15.56 19.14 3.10
C ASN A 15 14.66 20.38 3.03
N ASP A 16 15.14 21.45 2.39
CA ASP A 16 14.38 22.70 2.19
C ASP A 16 13.28 22.51 1.12
N HIS A 17 13.47 21.58 0.17
CA HIS A 17 12.52 21.25 -0.92
C HIS A 17 12.23 19.74 -1.02
N PRO A 18 11.56 19.15 -0.01
CA PRO A 18 11.32 17.71 0.05
C PRO A 18 10.39 17.19 -1.05
N GLU A 19 9.65 18.07 -1.73
CA GLU A 19 8.77 17.77 -2.86
C GLU A 19 9.51 17.37 -4.14
N ILE A 20 10.80 17.72 -4.25
CA ILE A 20 11.60 17.50 -5.45
C ILE A 20 12.30 16.14 -5.38
N PHE A 21 11.99 15.26 -6.35
CA PHE A 21 12.74 14.02 -6.50
C PHE A 21 14.18 14.30 -6.98
N PRO A 22 15.22 13.72 -6.32
CA PRO A 22 16.63 14.04 -6.58
C PRO A 22 17.17 13.36 -7.85
N GLY A 23 16.74 13.82 -9.02
CA GLY A 23 17.41 13.56 -10.30
C GLY A 23 18.53 14.57 -10.56
N SER A 24 19.52 14.20 -11.38
CA SER A 24 20.63 15.11 -11.70
C SER A 24 20.19 16.46 -12.30
N PRO A 25 19.19 16.54 -13.20
CA PRO A 25 18.66 17.83 -13.66
C PRO A 25 17.94 18.61 -12.56
N GLN A 26 17.17 17.93 -11.71
CA GLN A 26 16.41 18.56 -10.63
C GLN A 26 17.34 19.16 -9.57
N ILE A 27 18.38 18.41 -9.18
CA ILE A 27 19.41 18.91 -8.25
C ILE A 27 20.15 20.09 -8.88
N ALA A 28 20.50 20.04 -10.16
CA ALA A 28 21.17 21.14 -10.85
C ALA A 28 20.34 22.43 -10.80
N GLU A 29 19.04 22.31 -11.05
CA GLU A 29 18.13 23.45 -10.99
C GLU A 29 17.99 23.97 -9.57
N LEU A 30 17.79 23.07 -8.61
CA LEU A 30 17.63 23.41 -7.21
C LEU A 30 18.84 24.18 -6.67
N LEU A 31 20.05 23.76 -7.01
CA LEU A 31 21.29 24.41 -6.56
C LEU A 31 21.46 25.83 -7.11
N LYS A 32 20.81 26.20 -8.22
CA LYS A 32 20.83 27.58 -8.72
C LYS A 32 20.15 28.54 -7.75
N GLU A 33 19.11 28.10 -7.05
CA GLU A 33 18.43 28.90 -6.01
C GLU A 33 19.37 29.21 -4.83
N TYR A 34 20.38 28.37 -4.62
CA TYR A 34 21.45 28.55 -3.63
C TYR A 34 22.68 29.29 -4.19
N GLY A 35 22.58 29.88 -5.38
CA GLY A 35 23.66 30.61 -6.03
C GLY A 35 24.75 29.72 -6.63
N VAL A 36 24.51 28.42 -6.77
CA VAL A 36 25.47 27.45 -7.30
C VAL A 36 25.03 26.96 -8.68
N SER A 37 25.74 27.40 -9.72
CA SER A 37 25.54 26.92 -11.09
C SER A 37 26.44 25.71 -11.36
N ILE A 38 25.84 24.51 -11.36
CA ILE A 38 26.51 23.25 -11.66
C ILE A 38 25.69 22.47 -12.71
N SER A 39 26.36 21.77 -13.64
CA SER A 39 25.65 20.99 -14.65
C SER A 39 25.12 19.67 -14.07
N ALA A 40 24.04 19.15 -14.66
CA ALA A 40 23.50 17.83 -14.32
C ALA A 40 24.55 16.71 -14.55
N GLU A 41 25.42 16.86 -15.55
CA GLU A 41 26.51 15.92 -15.82
C GLU A 41 27.54 15.92 -14.68
N THR A 42 27.93 17.10 -14.19
CA THR A 42 28.84 17.19 -13.03
C THR A 42 28.21 16.57 -11.79
N ILE A 43 26.92 16.78 -11.53
CA ILE A 43 26.22 16.10 -10.42
C ILE A 43 26.27 14.58 -10.59
N ARG A 44 25.93 14.06 -11.78
CA ARG A 44 25.92 12.62 -12.06
C ARG A 44 27.29 11.98 -11.82
N ASN A 45 28.37 12.66 -12.18
CA ASN A 45 29.73 12.13 -12.09
C ASN A 45 30.37 12.26 -10.70
N ASN A 46 29.84 13.14 -9.84
CA ASN A 46 30.48 13.47 -8.56
C ASN A 46 29.62 13.16 -7.33
N LEU A 47 28.32 12.90 -7.51
CA LEU A 47 27.39 12.58 -6.46
C LEU A 47 26.97 11.10 -6.57
N GLU A 48 26.90 10.41 -5.43
CA GLU A 48 26.31 9.06 -5.36
C GLU A 48 24.78 9.16 -5.48
N LEU A 49 24.29 9.44 -6.69
CA LEU A 49 22.88 9.69 -6.98
C LEU A 49 21.95 8.60 -6.43
N PRO A 50 22.27 7.29 -6.58
CA PRO A 50 21.46 6.21 -5.99
C PRO A 50 21.31 6.31 -4.47
N ALA A 51 22.37 6.73 -3.75
CA ALA A 51 22.32 6.87 -2.30
C ALA A 51 21.43 8.04 -1.89
N VAL A 52 21.51 9.17 -2.60
CA VAL A 52 20.66 10.35 -2.38
C VAL A 52 19.20 10.03 -2.69
N GLN A 53 18.93 9.35 -3.81
CA GLN A 53 17.59 8.92 -4.20
C GLN A 53 16.99 7.95 -3.17
N LEU A 54 17.76 6.97 -2.72
CA LEU A 54 17.32 6.04 -1.69
C LEU A 54 16.98 6.74 -0.38
N LYS A 55 17.82 7.69 0.07
CA LYS A 55 17.58 8.50 1.27
C LYS A 55 16.29 9.31 1.14
N TRP A 56 16.06 9.94 -0.01
CA TRP A 56 14.83 10.68 -0.28
C TRP A 56 13.61 9.76 -0.29
N ILE A 57 13.70 8.61 -0.97
CA ILE A 57 12.63 7.61 -1.05
C ILE A 57 12.22 7.15 0.35
N THR A 58 13.10 7.07 1.34
CA THR A 58 12.74 6.60 2.68
C THR A 58 12.28 7.71 3.63
N SER A 59 12.50 8.99 3.30
CA SER A 59 12.31 10.11 4.24
C SER A 59 11.34 11.20 3.79
N CYS A 60 11.09 11.37 2.49
CA CYS A 60 10.20 12.43 2.01
C CYS A 60 8.76 12.22 2.52
N PRO A 61 7.89 13.25 2.58
CA PRO A 61 6.50 13.07 3.03
C PRO A 61 5.72 12.03 2.20
N GLU A 62 4.80 11.27 2.82
CA GLU A 62 4.07 10.20 2.12
C GLU A 62 3.29 10.69 0.90
N LYS A 63 2.61 11.84 1.01
CA LYS A 63 1.89 12.45 -0.12
C LYS A 63 2.84 12.70 -1.30
N VAL A 64 3.99 13.31 -1.04
CA VAL A 64 5.02 13.60 -2.04
C VAL A 64 5.55 12.30 -2.66
N PHE A 65 5.81 11.29 -1.84
CA PHE A 65 6.21 9.97 -2.32
C PHE A 65 5.17 9.38 -3.27
N LEU A 66 3.89 9.38 -2.88
CA LEU A 66 2.79 8.83 -3.67
C LEU A 66 2.55 9.61 -4.98
N GLU A 67 2.72 10.93 -4.97
CA GLU A 67 2.69 11.75 -6.20
C GLU A 67 3.73 11.27 -7.20
N ASN A 68 4.99 11.14 -6.75
CA ASN A 68 6.09 10.66 -7.59
C ASN A 68 5.91 9.18 -8.00
N PHE A 69 5.34 8.36 -7.10
CA PHE A 69 5.00 6.96 -7.38
C PHE A 69 3.95 6.85 -8.47
N SER A 70 2.89 7.65 -8.39
CA SER A 70 1.79 7.69 -9.37
C SER A 70 2.28 8.09 -10.77
N ARG A 71 3.25 9.00 -10.82
CA ARG A 71 3.93 9.47 -12.04
C ARG A 71 4.97 8.49 -12.59
N LYS A 72 5.16 7.33 -11.94
CA LYS A 72 6.11 6.27 -12.32
C LYS A 72 7.57 6.74 -12.35
N ILE A 73 7.93 7.74 -11.54
CA ILE A 73 9.30 8.28 -11.48
C ILE A 73 10.34 7.18 -11.15
N PHE A 74 9.96 6.21 -10.33
CA PHE A 74 10.87 5.18 -9.83
C PHE A 74 11.19 4.05 -10.82
N SER A 75 10.53 3.96 -11.99
CA SER A 75 10.71 2.82 -12.90
C SER A 75 12.10 2.76 -13.54
N GLY A 76 12.76 3.90 -13.69
CA GLY A 76 14.09 4.04 -14.28
C GLY A 76 15.24 4.04 -13.28
N LEU A 77 14.97 3.80 -12.00
CA LEU A 77 16.02 3.74 -10.98
C LEU A 77 16.73 2.39 -10.96
N ASP A 78 17.85 2.35 -10.24
CA ASP A 78 18.51 1.09 -9.91
C ASP A 78 17.59 0.17 -9.08
N GLU A 79 17.92 -1.12 -9.07
CA GLU A 79 17.09 -2.14 -8.41
C GLU A 79 16.86 -1.84 -6.93
N LYS A 80 17.88 -1.39 -6.21
CA LYS A 80 17.79 -1.14 -4.77
C LYS A 80 16.81 -0.01 -4.47
N SER A 81 16.90 1.08 -5.23
CA SER A 81 15.99 2.22 -5.09
C SER A 81 14.55 1.87 -5.50
N ARG A 82 14.38 1.05 -6.55
CA ARG A 82 13.07 0.58 -7.00
C ARG A 82 12.39 -0.32 -5.97
N GLU A 83 13.12 -1.28 -5.40
CA GLU A 83 12.58 -2.14 -4.34
C GLU A 83 12.28 -1.35 -3.06
N ALA A 84 13.11 -0.37 -2.71
CA ALA A 84 12.80 0.54 -1.60
C ALA A 84 11.52 1.34 -1.82
N ALA A 85 11.26 1.79 -3.05
CA ALA A 85 9.99 2.46 -3.38
C ALA A 85 8.80 1.50 -3.28
N LYS A 86 8.91 0.27 -3.79
CA LYS A 86 7.83 -0.73 -3.65
C LYS A 86 7.55 -1.07 -2.19
N GLU A 87 8.58 -1.30 -1.40
CA GLU A 87 8.44 -1.61 0.03
C GLU A 87 7.82 -0.44 0.80
N ARG A 88 8.23 0.80 0.49
CA ARG A 88 7.61 1.98 1.07
C ARG A 88 6.14 2.10 0.69
N PHE A 89 5.81 1.90 -0.58
CA PHE A 89 4.43 1.89 -1.05
C PHE A 89 3.61 0.86 -0.29
N ARG A 90 4.11 -0.38 -0.17
CA ARG A 90 3.49 -1.46 0.60
C ARG A 90 3.21 -1.04 2.05
N LYS A 91 4.18 -0.44 2.75
CA LYS A 91 4.01 0.02 4.13
C LYS A 91 2.91 1.07 4.27
N ILE A 92 2.85 2.03 3.35
CA ILE A 92 1.78 3.04 3.34
C ILE A 92 0.41 2.36 3.20
N ILE A 93 0.29 1.39 2.29
CA ILE A 93 -0.97 0.64 2.11
C ILE A 93 -1.32 -0.16 3.36
N GLU A 94 -0.36 -0.88 3.95
CA GLU A 94 -0.60 -1.66 5.16
C GLU A 94 -1.04 -0.78 6.33
N ASN A 95 -0.42 0.39 6.52
CA ASN A 95 -0.81 1.35 7.54
C ASN A 95 -2.25 1.84 7.31
N LYS A 96 -2.59 2.23 6.08
CA LYS A 96 -3.94 2.66 5.72
C LYS A 96 -5.00 1.58 5.93
N LEU A 97 -4.69 0.32 5.58
CA LEU A 97 -5.60 -0.79 5.84
C LEU A 97 -5.76 -1.11 7.34
N ASN A 98 -4.73 -0.84 8.16
CA ASN A 98 -4.84 -0.99 9.61
C ASN A 98 -5.68 0.12 10.25
N GLU A 99 -5.68 1.33 9.68
CA GLU A 99 -6.57 2.43 10.06
C GLU A 99 -8.04 2.15 9.67
N HIS A 100 -8.25 1.34 8.62
CA HIS A 100 -9.55 0.96 8.08
C HIS A 100 -9.77 -0.57 8.06
N PRO A 101 -9.77 -1.24 9.22
CA PRO A 101 -9.84 -2.70 9.31
C PRO A 101 -11.12 -3.30 8.71
N GLU A 102 -12.19 -2.49 8.57
CA GLU A 102 -13.46 -2.85 7.95
C GLU A 102 -13.39 -3.02 6.43
N ILE A 103 -12.36 -2.44 5.79
CA ILE A 103 -12.22 -2.41 4.33
C ILE A 103 -11.45 -3.63 3.84
N PHE A 104 -12.07 -4.40 2.95
CA PHE A 104 -11.39 -5.47 2.24
C PHE A 104 -10.35 -4.90 1.25
N PRO A 105 -9.08 -5.34 1.28
CA PRO A 105 -8.00 -4.80 0.45
C PRO A 105 -8.10 -5.27 -1.01
N SER A 106 -9.04 -4.69 -1.75
CA SER A 106 -9.11 -4.79 -3.21
C SER A 106 -8.44 -3.57 -3.85
N SER A 107 -7.96 -3.69 -5.08
CA SER A 107 -7.30 -2.56 -5.76
C SER A 107 -8.20 -1.31 -5.88
N PRO A 108 -9.53 -1.39 -6.11
CA PRO A 108 -10.39 -0.21 -6.07
C PRO A 108 -10.50 0.42 -4.69
N GLN A 109 -10.61 -0.40 -3.63
CA GLN A 109 -10.72 0.11 -2.26
C GLN A 109 -9.42 0.74 -1.77
N ILE A 110 -8.28 0.13 -2.11
CA ILE A 110 -6.96 0.72 -1.84
C ILE A 110 -6.81 2.04 -2.61
N ALA A 111 -7.23 2.10 -3.87
CA ALA A 111 -7.22 3.35 -4.64
C ALA A 111 -8.08 4.44 -4.00
N GLU A 112 -9.23 4.09 -3.43
CA GLU A 112 -10.10 5.02 -2.71
C GLU A 112 -9.43 5.56 -1.45
N LEU A 113 -8.83 4.68 -0.63
CA LEU A 113 -8.09 5.06 0.57
C LEU A 113 -6.96 6.05 0.27
N LEU A 114 -6.28 5.88 -0.86
CA LEU A 114 -5.18 6.76 -1.26
C LEU A 114 -5.65 8.16 -1.69
N LYS A 115 -6.95 8.36 -1.98
CA LYS A 115 -7.49 9.70 -2.25
C LYS A 115 -7.46 10.60 -1.03
N GLU A 116 -7.32 10.07 0.18
CA GLU A 116 -7.10 10.87 1.40
C GLU A 116 -5.81 11.71 1.30
N TYR A 117 -4.81 11.23 0.57
CA TYR A 117 -3.61 12.01 0.27
C TYR A 117 -3.82 13.03 -0.87
N GLY A 118 -5.02 13.09 -1.45
CA GLY A 118 -5.34 13.83 -2.67
C GLY A 118 -4.77 13.20 -3.94
N ILE A 119 -4.33 11.93 -3.89
CA ILE A 119 -3.61 11.27 -4.98
C ILE A 119 -4.48 10.18 -5.60
N SER A 120 -4.52 10.15 -6.94
CA SER A 120 -5.19 9.08 -7.69
C SER A 120 -4.17 8.08 -8.21
N ILE A 121 -4.10 6.90 -7.58
CA ILE A 121 -3.27 5.78 -8.05
C ILE A 121 -4.15 4.74 -8.74
N SER A 122 -3.74 4.33 -9.94
CA SER A 122 -4.50 3.35 -10.73
C SER A 122 -4.51 1.97 -10.08
N ALA A 123 -5.60 1.22 -10.26
CA ALA A 123 -5.68 -0.17 -9.83
C ALA A 123 -4.56 -1.04 -10.40
N MET A 124 -4.13 -0.78 -11.64
CA MET A 124 -3.02 -1.48 -12.28
C MET A 124 -1.68 -1.19 -11.58
N THR A 125 -1.43 0.06 -11.18
CA THR A 125 -0.24 0.43 -10.42
C THR A 125 -0.21 -0.32 -9.08
N ILE A 126 -1.37 -0.43 -8.41
CA ILE A 126 -1.50 -1.19 -7.17
C ILE A 126 -1.18 -2.66 -7.40
N CYS A 127 -1.81 -3.31 -8.39
CA CYS A 127 -1.57 -4.73 -8.68
C CYS A 127 -0.12 -5.03 -9.07
N ASN A 128 0.57 -4.11 -9.74
CA ASN A 128 1.96 -4.32 -10.19
C ASN A 128 3.00 -4.11 -9.08
N ASN A 129 2.65 -3.39 -8.01
CA ASN A 129 3.60 -3.00 -6.96
C ASN A 129 3.22 -3.50 -5.57
N LEU A 130 2.07 -4.17 -5.44
CA LEU A 130 1.60 -4.77 -4.21
C LEU A 130 1.31 -6.24 -4.47
N GLU A 131 1.82 -7.11 -3.62
CA GLU A 131 1.43 -8.52 -3.56
C GLU A 131 0.00 -8.64 -2.99
N LEU A 132 -0.97 -8.21 -3.80
CA LEU A 132 -2.36 -8.08 -3.38
C LEU A 132 -2.93 -9.37 -2.77
N PRO A 133 -2.66 -10.58 -3.31
CA PRO A 133 -3.04 -11.83 -2.67
C PRO A 133 -2.52 -12.02 -1.23
N ALA A 134 -1.28 -11.62 -0.95
CA ALA A 134 -0.70 -11.76 0.38
C ALA A 134 -1.39 -10.84 1.39
N VAL A 135 -1.68 -9.60 0.98
CA VAL A 135 -2.41 -8.62 1.80
C VAL A 135 -3.86 -9.07 2.04
N GLN A 136 -4.53 -9.55 0.98
CA GLN A 136 -5.89 -10.10 1.07
C GLN A 136 -5.96 -11.31 1.99
N LEU A 137 -5.02 -12.24 1.87
CA LEU A 137 -4.96 -13.42 2.72
C LEU A 137 -4.76 -13.04 4.19
N LYS A 138 -3.85 -12.11 4.48
CA LYS A 138 -3.64 -11.58 5.84
C LYS A 138 -4.93 -10.97 6.39
N TRP A 139 -5.63 -10.16 5.61
CA TRP A 139 -6.89 -9.56 6.03
C TRP A 139 -7.96 -10.63 6.28
N ILE A 140 -8.11 -11.59 5.34
CA ILE A 140 -9.07 -12.69 5.44
C ILE A 140 -8.84 -13.51 6.69
N THR A 141 -7.62 -13.70 7.18
CA THR A 141 -7.37 -14.50 8.39
C THR A 141 -7.44 -13.73 9.69
N SER A 142 -7.41 -12.39 9.66
CA SER A 142 -7.24 -11.57 10.87
C SER A 142 -8.35 -10.54 11.15
N CYS A 143 -9.14 -10.13 10.15
CA CYS A 143 -10.19 -9.13 10.37
C CYS A 143 -11.28 -9.65 11.34
N PRO A 144 -12.06 -8.83 12.03
CA PRO A 144 -13.12 -9.32 12.91
C PRO A 144 -14.17 -10.17 12.18
N GLU A 145 -14.76 -11.17 12.84
CA GLU A 145 -15.74 -12.08 12.21
C GLU A 145 -16.94 -11.34 11.62
N LYS A 146 -17.49 -10.36 12.35
CA LYS A 146 -18.57 -9.50 11.84
C LYS A 146 -18.18 -8.83 10.52
N VAL A 147 -17.02 -8.19 10.47
CA VAL A 147 -16.49 -7.51 9.28
C VAL A 147 -16.28 -8.49 8.13
N PHE A 148 -15.75 -9.68 8.44
CA PHE A 148 -15.58 -10.75 7.46
C PHE A 148 -16.93 -11.16 6.85
N LEU A 149 -17.94 -11.41 7.67
CA LEU A 149 -19.27 -11.84 7.25
C LEU A 149 -20.00 -10.74 6.46
N GLU A 150 -19.87 -9.47 6.85
CA GLU A 150 -20.40 -8.33 6.09
C GLU A 150 -19.82 -8.30 4.67
N ASN A 151 -18.50 -8.46 4.53
CA ASN A 151 -17.85 -8.55 3.22
C ASN A 151 -18.23 -9.81 2.44
N PHE A 152 -18.40 -10.94 3.13
CA PHE A 152 -18.87 -12.19 2.54
C PHE A 152 -20.28 -12.02 1.93
N SER A 153 -21.21 -11.42 2.68
CA SER A 153 -22.59 -11.18 2.24
C SER A 153 -22.69 -10.29 0.99
N ARG A 154 -21.74 -9.36 0.84
CA ARG A 154 -21.62 -8.47 -0.33
C ARG A 154 -20.98 -9.14 -1.55
N LYS A 155 -20.66 -10.44 -1.47
CA LYS A 155 -20.01 -11.21 -2.53
C LYS A 155 -18.63 -10.66 -2.92
N THR A 156 -17.94 -9.99 -1.99
CA THR A 156 -16.61 -9.39 -2.19
C THR A 156 -15.57 -10.43 -2.64
N PHE A 157 -15.74 -11.69 -2.25
CA PHE A 157 -14.75 -12.76 -2.46
C PHE A 157 -14.90 -13.51 -3.80
N ASN A 158 -15.86 -13.15 -4.66
CA ASN A 158 -16.13 -13.88 -5.91
C ASN A 158 -14.99 -13.80 -6.95
N LYS A 159 -14.13 -12.78 -6.85
CA LYS A 159 -13.06 -12.50 -7.82
C LYS A 159 -11.66 -12.66 -7.22
N LEU A 160 -11.53 -13.41 -6.13
CA LEU A 160 -10.23 -13.70 -5.54
C LEU A 160 -9.47 -14.77 -6.32
N ASP A 161 -8.16 -14.76 -6.18
CA ASP A 161 -7.34 -15.92 -6.51
C ASP A 161 -7.78 -17.13 -5.67
N GLU A 162 -7.39 -18.32 -6.12
CA GLU A 162 -7.81 -19.58 -5.51
C GLU A 162 -7.41 -19.68 -4.04
N LYS A 163 -6.20 -19.23 -3.68
CA LYS A 163 -5.68 -19.33 -2.31
C LYS A 163 -6.49 -18.47 -1.35
N CYS A 164 -6.78 -17.23 -1.73
CA CYS A 164 -7.60 -16.33 -0.92
C CYS A 164 -9.05 -16.81 -0.84
N ARG A 165 -9.58 -17.39 -1.92
CA ARG A 165 -10.93 -17.96 -1.96
C ARG A 165 -11.08 -19.15 -1.01
N GLU A 166 -10.15 -20.09 -1.04
CA GLU A 166 -10.15 -21.23 -0.13
C GLU A 166 -9.96 -20.79 1.32
N ALA A 167 -9.10 -19.80 1.58
CA ALA A 167 -8.97 -19.21 2.92
C ALA A 167 -10.27 -18.57 3.41
N ALA A 168 -11.02 -17.88 2.54
CA ALA A 168 -12.31 -17.30 2.89
C ALA A 168 -13.36 -18.39 3.17
N LYS A 169 -13.43 -19.45 2.35
CA LYS A 169 -14.32 -20.59 2.58
C LYS A 169 -14.01 -21.29 3.91
N GLU A 170 -12.74 -21.58 4.17
CA GLU A 170 -12.31 -22.23 5.40
C GLU A 170 -12.61 -21.37 6.63
N ARG A 171 -12.39 -20.05 6.52
CA ARG A 171 -12.75 -19.14 7.60
C ARG A 171 -14.25 -19.11 7.87
N PHE A 172 -15.07 -19.03 6.82
CA PHE A 172 -16.52 -19.10 6.97
C PHE A 172 -16.95 -20.41 7.64
N ARG A 173 -16.40 -21.54 7.19
CA ARG A 173 -16.65 -22.85 7.80
C ARG A 173 -16.33 -22.86 9.29
N LYS A 174 -15.18 -22.35 9.71
CA LYS A 174 -14.80 -22.26 11.13
C LYS A 174 -15.75 -21.40 11.96
N ILE A 175 -16.19 -20.26 11.43
CA ILE A 175 -17.16 -19.40 12.11
C ILE A 175 -18.48 -20.16 12.33
N VAL A 176 -18.96 -20.87 11.29
CA VAL A 176 -20.18 -21.68 11.37
C VAL A 176 -20.01 -22.85 12.35
N GLU A 177 -18.90 -23.59 12.28
CA GLU A 177 -18.59 -24.70 13.19
C GLU A 177 -18.54 -24.22 14.65
N ASN A 178 -17.89 -23.10 14.93
CA ASN A 178 -17.84 -22.51 16.27
C ASN A 178 -19.25 -22.15 16.77
N LYS A 179 -20.08 -21.53 15.92
CA LYS A 179 -21.46 -21.15 16.28
C LYS A 179 -22.37 -22.34 16.50
N LEU A 180 -22.24 -23.39 15.69
CA LEU A 180 -22.98 -24.64 15.90
C LEU A 180 -22.56 -25.35 17.19
N ASN A 181 -21.28 -25.25 17.58
CA ASN A 181 -20.81 -25.79 18.85
C ASN A 181 -21.33 -25.00 20.07
N GLU A 182 -21.59 -23.70 19.92
CA GLU A 182 -22.28 -22.88 20.93
C GLU A 182 -23.78 -23.24 21.03
N HIS A 183 -24.36 -23.76 19.95
CA HIS A 183 -25.79 -24.11 19.81
C HIS A 183 -25.99 -25.57 19.35
N PRO A 184 -25.58 -26.56 20.14
CA PRO A 184 -25.60 -27.98 19.74
C PRO A 184 -27.01 -28.52 19.45
N GLU A 185 -28.05 -27.82 19.90
CA GLU A 185 -29.45 -28.12 19.60
C GLU A 185 -29.88 -27.80 18.17
N ILE A 186 -29.10 -26.99 17.44
CA ILE A 186 -29.46 -26.53 16.10
C ILE A 186 -28.99 -27.51 15.03
N PHE A 187 -29.93 -27.96 14.21
CA PHE A 187 -29.60 -28.75 13.03
C PHE A 187 -28.94 -27.87 11.95
N PRO A 188 -27.76 -28.24 11.41
CA PRO A 188 -26.96 -27.41 10.50
C PRO A 188 -27.54 -27.38 9.08
N SER A 189 -28.70 -26.74 8.94
CA SER A 189 -29.32 -26.43 7.66
C SER A 189 -29.06 -24.97 7.27
N SER A 190 -29.05 -24.69 5.96
CA SER A 190 -28.83 -23.34 5.44
C SER A 190 -29.70 -22.26 6.10
N PRO A 191 -31.03 -22.45 6.31
CA PRO A 191 -31.85 -21.45 7.00
C PRO A 191 -31.45 -21.24 8.46
N GLN A 192 -31.09 -22.31 9.18
CA GLN A 192 -30.68 -22.22 10.58
C GLN A 192 -29.31 -21.58 10.75
N ILE A 193 -28.37 -21.88 9.85
CA ILE A 193 -27.07 -21.21 9.79
C ILE A 193 -27.26 -19.72 9.49
N ALA A 194 -28.13 -19.36 8.54
CA ALA A 194 -28.42 -17.96 8.26
C ALA A 194 -29.03 -17.25 9.48
N GLU A 195 -29.91 -17.90 10.23
CA GLU A 195 -30.47 -17.36 11.47
C GLU A 195 -29.40 -17.17 12.55
N LEU A 196 -28.56 -18.18 12.79
CA LEU A 196 -27.43 -18.11 13.71
C LEU A 196 -26.50 -16.93 13.42
N LEU A 197 -26.20 -16.71 12.13
CA LEU A 197 -25.30 -15.63 11.73
C LEU A 197 -25.93 -14.23 11.82
N LYS A 198 -27.25 -14.11 12.04
CA LYS A 198 -27.88 -12.81 12.33
C LYS A 198 -27.41 -12.20 13.65
N GLU A 199 -26.88 -12.99 14.58
CA GLU A 199 -26.25 -12.47 15.81
C GLU A 199 -25.10 -11.50 15.52
N TYR A 200 -24.42 -11.68 14.39
CA TYR A 200 -23.39 -10.75 13.93
C TYR A 200 -23.98 -9.46 13.30
N GLY A 201 -25.30 -9.36 13.19
CA GLY A 201 -26.00 -8.28 12.51
C GLY A 201 -25.90 -8.36 10.98
N VAL A 202 -25.59 -9.53 10.42
CA VAL A 202 -25.38 -9.75 8.99
C VAL A 202 -26.45 -10.68 8.43
N SER A 203 -27.11 -10.27 7.35
CA SER A 203 -28.02 -11.14 6.60
C SER A 203 -27.23 -11.82 5.48
N ILE A 204 -26.94 -13.12 5.64
CA ILE A 204 -26.28 -13.91 4.61
C ILE A 204 -27.36 -14.71 3.88
N SER A 205 -27.55 -14.42 2.60
CA SER A 205 -28.39 -15.26 1.74
C SER A 205 -27.66 -16.58 1.51
N ALA A 206 -28.22 -17.68 2.00
CA ALA A 206 -27.71 -19.01 1.73
C ALA A 206 -27.97 -19.44 0.27
#